data_AF-A0A973LRY6-F1
#
_entry.id   AF-A0A973LRY6-F1
#
_cell.length_a   1.000
_cell.length_b   1.000
_cell.length_c   1.000
_cell.angle_alpha   90.00
_cell.angle_beta   90.00
_cell.angle_gamma   90.00
#
_symmetry.space_group_name_H-M   'P 1'
#
loop_
_entity.id
_entity.type
_entity.pdbx_description
1 polymer ?
#
loop_
_entity_poly.entity_id
_entity_poly.type
_entity_poly.pdbx_seq_one_letter_code
_entity_poly.pdbx_strand_id
1 'polypeptide(L)'
;ELDREALRSLGLDLGEAPPRPTPRRHPAIPGTALTSSARAAVNRAIRATTHKTRSTVPRHLLLALLDQDRHDPVSRLIDQLGVDRAAVRARVAG
;
A
#
# COMPACT_ATOMS: atom_id res chain seq x y z
N GLU A 1 20.09 3.36 17.93
CA GLU A 1 21.38 3.45 18.66
C GLU A 1 21.75 2.09 19.24
N LEU A 2 20.82 1.46 19.97
CA LEU A 2 20.92 0.09 20.50
C LEU A 2 21.42 -0.96 19.50
N ASP A 3 20.87 -1.00 18.27
CA ASP A 3 21.31 -1.96 17.25
C ASP A 3 22.79 -1.83 16.88
N ARG A 4 23.34 -0.61 16.90
CA ARG A 4 24.77 -0.40 16.58
C ARG A 4 25.66 -0.84 17.73
N GLU A 5 25.23 -0.68 18.97
CA GLU A 5 25.96 -1.14 20.16
C GLU A 5 25.95 -2.66 20.25
N ALA A 6 24.82 -3.29 19.95
CA ALA A 6 24.70 -4.75 19.88
C ALA A 6 25.66 -5.34 18.85
N LEU A 7 25.76 -4.75 17.65
CA LEU A 7 26.68 -5.19 16.61
C LEU A 7 28.15 -4.96 17.00
N ARG A 8 28.47 -3.83 17.64
CA ARG A 8 29.83 -3.58 18.16
C ARG A 8 30.24 -4.60 19.22
N SER A 9 29.32 -5.05 20.07
CA SER A 9 29.60 -6.09 21.07
C SER A 9 29.96 -7.44 20.45
N LEU A 10 29.53 -7.67 19.20
CA LEU A 10 29.87 -8.84 18.39
C LEU A 10 31.16 -8.65 17.56
N GLY A 11 31.90 -7.55 17.76
CA GLY A 11 33.11 -7.22 17.01
C GLY A 11 32.85 -6.67 15.60
N LEU A 12 31.60 -6.32 15.28
CA LEU A 12 31.22 -5.77 13.99
C LEU A 12 31.12 -4.23 14.10
N ASP A 13 32.19 -3.53 13.73
CA ASP A 13 32.18 -2.07 13.64
C ASP A 13 31.75 -1.62 12.24
N LEU A 14 30.64 -0.88 12.17
CA LEU A 14 30.07 -0.38 10.93
C LEU A 14 30.68 0.96 10.47
N GLY A 15 31.52 1.60 11.30
CA GLY A 15 32.15 2.90 11.01
C GLY A 15 31.17 4.03 10.64
N GLU A 16 31.71 5.18 10.22
CA GLU A 16 30.97 6.28 9.57
C GLU A 16 30.93 6.12 8.05
N ALA A 17 30.80 4.89 7.55
CA ALA A 17 30.69 4.70 6.11
C ALA A 17 29.46 5.48 5.60
N PRO A 18 29.60 6.38 4.62
CA PRO A 18 28.43 7.02 4.01
C PRO A 18 27.49 5.90 3.55
N PRO A 19 26.17 6.04 3.70
CA PRO A 19 25.23 4.96 3.41
C PRO A 19 25.51 4.49 1.98
N ARG A 20 26.15 3.31 1.87
CA ARG A 20 26.47 2.72 0.59
C ARG A 20 25.14 2.60 -0.12
N PRO A 21 24.99 3.13 -1.36
CA PRO A 21 23.70 3.07 -2.04
C PRO A 21 23.28 1.61 -2.05
N THR A 22 22.21 1.31 -1.31
CA THR A 22 21.70 -0.05 -1.20
C THR A 22 21.43 -0.50 -2.62
N PRO A 23 22.11 -1.55 -3.12
CA PRO A 23 21.87 -2.02 -4.47
C PRO A 23 20.37 -2.26 -4.59
N ARG A 24 19.75 -1.65 -5.62
CA ARG A 24 18.31 -1.75 -5.82
C ARG A 24 17.98 -3.24 -5.86
N ARG A 25 17.29 -3.73 -4.84
CA ARG A 25 16.99 -5.15 -4.66
C ARG A 25 16.21 -5.72 -5.86
N HIS A 26 15.59 -4.83 -6.63
CA HIS A 26 14.81 -5.12 -7.83
C HIS A 26 15.08 -4.07 -8.93
N PRO A 27 14.92 -4.45 -10.21
CA PRO A 27 14.90 -3.50 -11.32
C PRO A 27 13.89 -2.38 -11.09
N ALA A 28 14.07 -1.25 -11.77
CA ALA A 28 13.13 -0.13 -11.70
C ALA A 28 11.72 -0.64 -12.04
N ILE A 29 10.81 -0.52 -11.07
CA ILE A 29 9.41 -0.86 -11.27
C ILE A 29 8.84 0.24 -12.17
N PRO A 30 8.32 -0.09 -13.37
CA PRO A 30 7.67 0.91 -14.22
C PRO A 30 6.53 1.58 -13.47
N GLY A 31 6.28 2.88 -13.71
CA GLY A 31 5.17 3.60 -13.08
C GLY A 31 3.78 3.01 -13.38
N THR A 32 3.70 2.08 -14.33
CA THR A 32 2.49 1.34 -14.71
C THR A 32 2.32 0.01 -13.98
N ALA A 33 3.31 -0.44 -13.22
CA ALA A 33 3.23 -1.71 -12.52
C ALA A 33 2.37 -1.57 -11.26
N LEU A 34 1.33 -2.42 -11.19
CA LEU A 34 0.49 -2.56 -10.02
C LEU A 34 1.06 -3.64 -9.09
N THR A 35 1.02 -3.39 -7.78
CA THR A 35 1.19 -4.44 -6.78
C THR A 35 0.07 -5.48 -6.92
N SER A 36 0.27 -6.67 -6.35
CA SER A 36 -0.75 -7.72 -6.35
C SER A 36 -2.06 -7.25 -5.69
N SER A 37 -1.97 -6.50 -4.57
CA SER A 37 -3.14 -5.95 -3.89
C SER A 37 -3.85 -4.88 -4.71
N ALA A 38 -3.11 -3.97 -5.34
CA ALA A 38 -3.67 -2.95 -6.22
C ALA A 38 -4.38 -3.57 -7.43
N ARG A 39 -3.76 -4.60 -8.05
CA ARG A 39 -4.38 -5.36 -9.15
C ARG A 39 -5.65 -6.07 -8.70
N ALA A 40 -5.66 -6.66 -7.50
CA ALA A 40 -6.84 -7.31 -6.94
C ALA A 40 -7.99 -6.32 -6.71
N ALA A 41 -7.71 -5.12 -6.17
CA ALA A 41 -8.72 -4.08 -5.96
C ALA A 41 -9.36 -3.61 -7.28
N VAL A 42 -8.55 -3.35 -8.31
CA VAL A 42 -9.04 -2.98 -9.66
C VAL A 42 -9.90 -4.10 -10.25
N ASN A 43 -9.43 -5.35 -10.18
CA ASN A 43 -10.19 -6.48 -10.70
C ASN A 43 -11.51 -6.68 -9.96
N ARG A 44 -11.54 -6.50 -8.63
CA ARG A 44 -12.76 -6.56 -7.82
C ARG A 44 -13.75 -5.48 -8.25
N ALA A 45 -13.29 -4.25 -8.47
CA ALA A 45 -14.13 -3.14 -8.92
C ALA A 45 -14.74 -3.40 -10.30
N ILE A 46 -13.94 -3.88 -11.24
CA ILE A 46 -14.39 -4.23 -12.59
C ILE A 46 -15.44 -5.34 -12.55
N ARG A 47 -15.18 -6.41 -11.79
CA ARG A 47 -16.08 -7.57 -11.67
C ARG A 47 -17.39 -7.26 -10.97
N ALA A 48 -17.44 -6.22 -10.13
CA ALA A 48 -18.67 -5.75 -9.49
C ALA A 48 -19.58 -4.97 -10.45
N THR A 49 -19.13 -4.70 -11.69
CA THR A 49 -19.90 -3.95 -12.68
C THR A 49 -20.20 -4.77 -13.92
N THR A 50 -21.29 -4.41 -14.60
CA THR A 50 -21.61 -4.89 -15.94
C THR A 50 -21.26 -3.82 -16.97
N HIS A 51 -21.43 -4.12 -18.26
CA HIS A 51 -21.29 -3.11 -19.31
C HIS A 51 -22.24 -1.91 -19.09
N LYS A 52 -23.46 -2.16 -18.57
CA LYS A 52 -24.46 -1.11 -18.32
C LYS A 52 -24.13 -0.25 -17.10
N THR A 53 -23.39 -0.78 -16.14
CA THR A 53 -23.06 -0.08 -14.88
C THR A 53 -21.59 0.33 -14.82
N ARG A 54 -20.89 0.39 -15.96
CA ARG A 54 -19.44 0.66 -16.02
C ARG A 54 -19.05 2.01 -15.39
N SER A 55 -19.95 2.99 -15.42
CA SER A 55 -19.78 4.29 -14.77
C SER A 55 -19.65 4.19 -13.25
N THR A 56 -20.06 3.09 -12.61
CA THR A 56 -19.93 2.88 -11.15
C THR A 56 -18.62 2.22 -10.75
N VAL A 57 -17.72 1.86 -11.69
CA VAL A 57 -16.41 1.26 -11.36
C VAL A 57 -15.62 2.08 -10.33
N PRO A 58 -15.53 3.42 -10.41
CA PRO A 58 -14.82 4.21 -9.41
C PRO A 58 -15.37 4.04 -7.99
N ARG A 59 -16.70 3.91 -7.86
CA ARG A 59 -17.38 3.65 -6.58
C ARG A 59 -16.95 2.29 -6.02
N HIS A 60 -17.00 1.24 -6.84
CA HIS A 60 -16.56 -0.10 -6.41
C HIS A 60 -15.06 -0.18 -6.13
N LEU A 61 -14.25 0.61 -6.83
CA LEU A 61 -12.82 0.72 -6.56
C LEU A 61 -12.57 1.35 -5.19
N LEU A 62 -13.25 2.44 -4.86
CA LEU A 62 -13.14 3.07 -3.55
C LEU A 62 -13.55 2.10 -2.42
N LEU A 63 -14.66 1.36 -2.60
CA LEU A 63 -15.07 0.34 -1.63
C LEU A 63 -14.02 -0.76 -1.47
N ALA A 64 -13.42 -1.24 -2.57
CA ALA A 64 -12.37 -2.25 -2.54
C ALA A 64 -11.07 -1.76 -1.85
N LEU A 65 -10.78 -0.46 -1.92
CA LEU A 65 -9.65 0.16 -1.23
C LEU A 65 -9.92 0.35 0.27
N LEU A 66 -11.15 0.70 0.65
CA LEU A 66 -11.56 0.81 2.06
C LEU A 66 -11.59 -0.54 2.78
N ASP A 67 -11.82 -1.63 2.04
CA ASP A 67 -11.84 -3.02 2.50
C ASP A 67 -10.44 -3.66 2.65
N GLN A 68 -9.36 -2.96 2.33
CA GLN A 68 -8.02 -3.55 2.43
C GLN A 68 -7.62 -3.86 3.87
N ASP A 69 -6.90 -4.97 4.05
CA ASP A 69 -6.36 -5.40 5.33
C ASP A 69 -5.36 -4.39 5.91
N ARG A 70 -5.17 -4.42 7.24
CA ARG A 70 -4.27 -3.53 7.99
C ARG A 70 -2.80 -3.54 7.53
N HIS A 71 -2.38 -4.60 6.84
CA HIS A 71 -1.03 -4.72 6.30
C HIS A 71 -0.86 -4.11 4.90
N ASP A 72 -1.96 -3.70 4.24
CA ASP A 72 -1.87 -3.04 2.94
C ASP A 72 -1.49 -1.56 3.10
N PRO A 73 -0.60 -1.00 2.25
CA PRO A 73 -0.20 0.40 2.32
C PRO A 73 -1.36 1.41 2.26
N VAL A 74 -2.44 1.09 1.55
CA VAL A 74 -3.62 1.96 1.46
C VAL A 74 -4.34 2.04 2.80
N SER A 75 -4.39 0.94 3.57
CA SER A 75 -4.99 0.96 4.90
C SER A 75 -4.28 1.98 5.80
N ARG A 76 -2.94 1.95 5.82
CA ARG A 76 -2.11 2.89 6.58
C ARG A 76 -2.31 4.33 6.12
N LEU A 77 -2.39 4.57 4.82
CA LEU A 77 -2.64 5.90 4.28
C LEU A 77 -4.00 6.45 4.74
N ILE A 78 -5.05 5.64 4.66
CA ILE A 78 -6.40 6.01 5.11
C ILE A 78 -6.40 6.36 6.61
N ASP A 79 -5.70 5.58 7.44
CA ASP A 79 -5.56 5.85 8.87
C ASP A 79 -4.81 7.17 9.13
N GLN A 80 -3.72 7.42 8.40
CA GLN A 80 -2.93 8.66 8.51
C GLN A 80 -3.72 9.90 8.09
N LEU A 81 -4.60 9.77 7.11
CA LEU A 81 -5.49 10.84 6.69
C LEU A 81 -6.67 11.07 7.65
N GLY A 82 -6.83 10.24 8.68
CA GLY A 82 -7.95 10.34 9.63
C GLY A 82 -9.31 10.08 8.97
N VAL A 83 -9.34 9.30 7.89
CA VAL A 83 -10.57 9.02 7.15
C VAL A 83 -11.39 7.96 7.90
N ASP A 84 -12.60 8.34 8.31
CA ASP A 84 -13.58 7.38 8.85
C ASP A 84 -14.07 6.45 7.72
N ARG A 85 -13.53 5.23 7.71
CA ARG A 85 -13.87 4.20 6.72
C ARG A 85 -15.36 3.86 6.74
N ALA A 86 -16.02 3.86 7.90
CA ALA A 86 -17.43 3.50 7.99
C ALA A 86 -18.31 4.63 7.42
N ALA A 87 -18.01 5.88 7.77
CA ALA A 87 -18.72 7.03 7.23
C ALA A 87 -18.58 7.14 5.70
N VAL A 88 -17.36 6.92 5.17
CA VAL A 88 -17.15 6.93 3.71
C VAL A 88 -17.89 5.77 3.05
N ARG A 89 -17.84 4.54 3.61
CA ARG A 89 -18.61 3.42 3.06
C ARG A 89 -20.10 3.71 3.03
N ALA A 90 -20.67 4.28 4.08
CA ALA A 90 -22.09 4.62 4.13
C ALA A 90 -22.47 5.63 3.02
N ARG A 91 -21.65 6.66 2.81
CA ARG A 91 -21.84 7.66 1.75
C ARG A 91 -21.70 7.10 0.33
N VAL A 92 -20.87 6.07 0.17
CA VAL A 92 -20.49 5.47 -1.13
C VAL A 92 -21.30 4.20 -1.43
N ALA A 93 -22.02 3.64 -0.46
CA ALA A 93 -22.94 2.52 -0.64
C ALA A 93 -24.37 2.98 -0.96
N GLY A 94 -24.77 4.18 -0.51
CA GLY A 94 -26.03 4.84 -0.89
C GLY A 94 -25.98 5.48 -2.27
#